data_AF-A0A2P5FZB4-F1
#
_entry.id   AF-A0A2P5FZB4-F1
#
_cell.length_a   1.000
_cell.length_b   1.000
_cell.length_c   1.000
_cell.angle_alpha   90.00
_cell.angle_beta   90.00
_cell.angle_gamma   90.00
#
_symmetry.space_group_name_H-M   'P 1'
#
loop_
_entity.id
_entity.type
_entity.pdbx_description
1 polymer ?
#
loop_
_entity_poly.entity_id
_entity_poly.type
_entity_poly.pdbx_seq_one_letter_code
_entity_poly.pdbx_strand_id
1 'polypeptide(L)'
;VKISSLNGKIVGLYFSASWCTIPLQSFTPHLLEFYQEVASKGDFETRLMEFFDVRVTPTLVIFDSNGNVTTIDGIKIVMEYAIDAYPFTRDIINSLLAKEEEAKKNHFLRFVLTFRSRNYLVSNNGNKVPISELEGKTVALYFWPRDEFTPTLIDVYNKLKAKGEKFEVVSISWYTEQDEEEQFNQEFEMMPWLGPDGKILKSNAIKLIDNYGVEGYPFTPERLVEIEKARRESQTLESLLVPVSKLVGKTILVYFISPWSEVCTRFTPKLIDTYHDIKAKNNAFEVTFVVLSGDLDTFDKLISSVPWLALPLGDPREKPLRYRLKIKSTGFVVIGPSGQTITREPRELINVYGANAYPFTEEHLQHLKEQMDETAKGWPKKLKHGLHAEHEFSLTCHESVYGCNACLETGIGWYFQCEQCYFGLHPKCALKKHEEATDN
;
A
#
# COMPACT_ATOMS: atom_id res chain seq x y z
N VAL A 1 -22.88 -39.44 -6.44
CA VAL A 1 -22.65 -40.17 -7.72
C VAL A 1 -21.77 -41.39 -7.44
N LYS A 2 -21.91 -42.53 -8.16
CA LYS A 2 -21.00 -43.68 -7.99
C LYS A 2 -19.70 -43.45 -8.76
N ILE A 3 -18.53 -43.67 -8.14
CA ILE A 3 -17.21 -43.43 -8.75
C ILE A 3 -17.06 -44.16 -10.10
N SER A 4 -17.53 -45.41 -10.20
CA SER A 4 -17.50 -46.20 -11.44
C SER A 4 -18.26 -45.58 -12.63
N SER A 5 -19.17 -44.63 -12.40
CA SER A 5 -19.91 -43.92 -13.46
C SER A 5 -19.19 -42.66 -13.98
N LEU A 6 -18.03 -42.32 -13.40
CA LEU A 6 -17.15 -41.21 -13.81
C LEU A 6 -15.98 -41.66 -14.71
N ASN A 7 -15.77 -42.98 -14.84
CA ASN A 7 -14.63 -43.52 -15.58
C ASN A 7 -14.65 -43.07 -17.07
N GLY A 8 -13.51 -42.60 -17.57
CA GLY A 8 -13.38 -42.06 -18.95
C GLY A 8 -14.03 -40.70 -19.18
N LYS A 9 -14.37 -39.94 -18.13
CA LYS A 9 -14.93 -38.57 -18.23
C LYS A 9 -14.01 -37.56 -17.57
N ILE A 10 -13.98 -36.34 -18.11
CA ILE A 10 -13.40 -35.17 -17.44
C ILE A 10 -14.29 -34.83 -16.24
N VAL A 11 -13.67 -34.54 -15.10
CA VAL A 11 -14.35 -34.19 -13.85
C VAL A 11 -13.82 -32.84 -13.35
N GLY A 12 -14.73 -31.97 -12.89
CA GLY A 12 -14.41 -30.74 -12.20
C GLY A 12 -14.94 -30.77 -10.76
N LEU A 13 -14.12 -30.39 -9.79
CA LEU A 13 -14.53 -30.20 -8.39
C LEU A 13 -14.64 -28.70 -8.11
N TYR A 14 -15.86 -28.23 -7.87
CA TYR A 14 -16.17 -26.84 -7.54
C TYR A 14 -16.40 -26.68 -6.04
N PHE A 15 -15.57 -25.85 -5.40
CA PHE A 15 -15.64 -25.52 -3.98
C PHE A 15 -16.25 -24.12 -3.81
N SER A 16 -17.23 -23.97 -2.93
CA SER A 16 -17.89 -22.68 -2.64
C SER A 16 -18.35 -22.65 -1.18
N ALA A 17 -18.49 -21.45 -0.62
CA ALA A 17 -18.86 -21.23 0.77
C ALA A 17 -20.21 -20.51 0.90
N SER A 18 -20.99 -20.85 1.93
CA SER A 18 -22.40 -20.47 2.13
C SER A 18 -22.66 -18.96 2.32
N TRP A 19 -21.62 -18.16 2.51
CA TRP A 19 -21.67 -16.70 2.66
C TRP A 19 -21.42 -15.94 1.35
N CYS A 20 -21.13 -16.65 0.25
CA CYS A 20 -20.96 -16.05 -1.08
C CYS A 20 -22.31 -15.76 -1.72
N THR A 21 -22.57 -14.50 -2.07
CA THR A 21 -23.81 -14.05 -2.72
C THR A 21 -23.59 -13.66 -4.18
N ILE A 22 -24.60 -13.89 -5.02
CA ILE A 22 -24.65 -13.75 -6.50
C ILE A 22 -24.06 -14.96 -7.26
N PRO A 23 -24.84 -15.67 -8.11
CA PRO A 23 -26.30 -15.82 -8.15
C PRO A 23 -26.71 -17.31 -8.11
N LEU A 24 -26.88 -17.87 -6.90
CA LEU A 24 -27.02 -19.31 -6.66
C LEU A 24 -28.48 -19.84 -6.68
N GLN A 25 -29.35 -19.28 -7.52
CA GLN A 25 -30.80 -19.54 -7.47
C GLN A 25 -31.30 -20.82 -8.19
N SER A 26 -30.48 -21.50 -8.99
CA SER A 26 -30.92 -22.67 -9.78
C SER A 26 -30.46 -24.04 -9.25
N PHE A 27 -29.52 -24.09 -8.29
CA PHE A 27 -28.83 -25.34 -7.91
C PHE A 27 -28.99 -25.76 -6.44
N THR A 28 -29.45 -24.83 -5.59
CA THR A 28 -29.36 -24.95 -4.12
C THR A 28 -30.22 -26.04 -3.45
N PRO A 29 -31.49 -26.33 -3.84
CA PRO A 29 -32.36 -27.20 -3.04
C PRO A 29 -31.81 -28.61 -2.78
N HIS A 30 -31.29 -29.27 -3.81
CA HIS A 30 -30.76 -30.64 -3.71
C HIS A 30 -29.36 -30.69 -3.06
N LEU A 31 -28.63 -29.58 -3.07
CA LEU A 31 -27.32 -29.50 -2.43
C LEU A 31 -27.45 -29.31 -0.91
N LEU A 32 -28.50 -28.60 -0.46
CA LEU A 32 -28.75 -28.32 0.95
C LEU A 32 -29.09 -29.61 1.74
N GLU A 33 -29.92 -30.49 1.17
CA GLU A 33 -30.28 -31.79 1.76
C GLU A 33 -29.04 -32.69 1.92
N PHE A 34 -28.21 -32.78 0.88
CA PHE A 34 -26.95 -33.53 0.91
C PHE A 34 -25.92 -32.94 1.89
N TYR A 35 -25.82 -31.61 1.96
CA TYR A 35 -24.92 -30.93 2.89
C TYR A 35 -25.32 -31.18 4.35
N GLN A 36 -26.62 -31.16 4.68
CA GLN A 36 -27.11 -31.48 6.02
C GLN A 36 -26.81 -32.93 6.45
N GLU A 37 -26.81 -33.88 5.52
CA GLU A 37 -26.42 -35.27 5.79
C GLU A 37 -24.90 -35.43 5.98
N VAL A 38 -24.09 -34.74 5.18
CA VAL A 38 -22.62 -34.92 5.11
C VAL A 38 -21.82 -34.03 6.06
N ALA A 39 -22.32 -32.86 6.46
CA ALA A 39 -21.65 -31.95 7.41
C ALA A 39 -21.38 -32.59 8.80
N SER A 40 -22.00 -33.74 9.07
CA SER A 40 -21.68 -34.63 10.21
C SER A 40 -20.25 -35.23 10.18
N LYS A 41 -19.46 -35.02 9.12
CA LYS A 41 -18.15 -35.67 8.86
C LYS A 41 -17.04 -34.68 8.44
N GLY A 42 -16.86 -33.59 9.20
CA GLY A 42 -16.01 -32.43 8.87
C GLY A 42 -14.51 -32.65 8.54
N ASP A 43 -13.99 -33.88 8.63
CA ASP A 43 -12.63 -34.24 8.18
C ASP A 43 -12.48 -34.20 6.64
N PHE A 44 -13.54 -34.51 5.88
CA PHE A 44 -13.41 -34.81 4.44
C PHE A 44 -13.20 -33.57 3.57
N GLU A 45 -13.97 -32.51 3.81
CA GLU A 45 -13.90 -31.25 3.04
C GLU A 45 -12.59 -30.51 3.36
N THR A 46 -12.24 -30.43 4.64
CA THR A 46 -10.98 -29.88 5.16
C THR A 46 -9.78 -30.54 4.48
N ARG A 47 -9.70 -31.87 4.47
CA ARG A 47 -8.59 -32.61 3.81
C ARG A 47 -8.51 -32.39 2.30
N LEU A 48 -9.63 -32.20 1.61
CA LEU A 48 -9.59 -31.88 0.18
C LEU A 48 -9.10 -30.45 -0.08
N MET A 49 -9.48 -29.49 0.77
CA MET A 49 -8.98 -28.13 0.68
C MET A 49 -7.49 -28.05 1.02
N GLU A 50 -7.02 -28.78 2.04
CA GLU A 50 -5.59 -28.92 2.36
C GLU A 50 -4.81 -29.58 1.21
N PHE A 51 -5.32 -30.69 0.65
CA PHE A 51 -4.61 -31.47 -0.39
C PHE A 51 -4.47 -30.72 -1.73
N PHE A 52 -5.39 -29.80 -2.04
CA PHE A 52 -5.31 -28.94 -3.23
C PHE A 52 -4.90 -27.49 -2.95
N ASP A 53 -4.45 -27.19 -1.71
CA ASP A 53 -4.05 -25.85 -1.23
C ASP A 53 -5.08 -24.73 -1.53
N VAL A 54 -6.36 -25.02 -1.28
CA VAL A 54 -7.51 -24.15 -1.61
C VAL A 54 -7.65 -23.02 -0.58
N ARG A 55 -6.89 -21.94 -0.78
CA ARG A 55 -6.83 -20.77 0.12
C ARG A 55 -7.91 -19.70 -0.14
N VAL A 56 -8.62 -19.78 -1.26
CA VAL A 56 -9.63 -18.81 -1.70
C VAL A 56 -10.85 -19.59 -2.18
N THR A 57 -12.06 -19.00 -2.09
CA THR A 57 -13.26 -19.59 -2.71
C THR A 57 -13.99 -18.52 -3.55
N PRO A 58 -14.66 -18.91 -4.64
CA PRO A 58 -14.76 -20.27 -5.18
C PRO A 58 -13.45 -20.73 -5.87
N THR A 59 -13.27 -22.05 -5.96
CA THR A 59 -12.17 -22.71 -6.70
C THR A 59 -12.70 -23.89 -7.52
N LEU A 60 -12.11 -24.14 -8.69
CA LEU A 60 -12.46 -25.25 -9.57
C LEU A 60 -11.20 -26.04 -9.94
N VAL A 61 -11.07 -27.27 -9.45
CA VAL A 61 -9.99 -28.19 -9.83
C VAL A 61 -10.46 -29.05 -11.01
N ILE A 62 -9.67 -29.11 -12.09
CA ILE A 62 -9.99 -29.87 -13.31
C ILE A 62 -9.06 -31.08 -13.44
N PHE A 63 -9.65 -32.25 -13.69
CA PHE A 63 -8.97 -33.53 -13.84
C PHE A 63 -9.05 -34.06 -15.27
N ASP A 64 -7.99 -34.70 -15.76
CA ASP A 64 -8.00 -35.40 -17.05
C ASP A 64 -8.86 -36.68 -16.99
N SER A 65 -9.04 -37.36 -18.13
CA SER A 65 -9.79 -38.61 -18.23
C SER A 65 -9.18 -39.80 -17.45
N ASN A 66 -7.96 -39.64 -16.92
CA ASN A 66 -7.22 -40.64 -16.16
C ASN A 66 -7.23 -40.33 -14.64
N GLY A 67 -7.78 -39.18 -14.23
CA GLY A 67 -7.80 -38.71 -12.84
C GLY A 67 -6.61 -37.85 -12.41
N ASN A 68 -5.75 -37.41 -13.34
CA ASN A 68 -4.64 -36.51 -13.03
C ASN A 68 -5.13 -35.06 -12.90
N VAL A 69 -4.64 -34.33 -11.90
CA VAL A 69 -4.87 -32.87 -11.80
C VAL A 69 -4.23 -32.19 -13.01
N THR A 70 -5.05 -31.44 -13.74
CA THR A 70 -4.61 -30.69 -14.92
C THR A 70 -4.46 -29.20 -14.62
N THR A 71 -5.38 -28.64 -13.81
CA THR A 71 -5.20 -27.31 -13.18
C THR A 71 -6.01 -27.21 -11.89
N ILE A 72 -5.51 -26.42 -10.93
CA ILE A 72 -6.25 -25.97 -9.74
C ILE A 72 -6.94 -24.60 -9.96
N ASP A 73 -6.48 -23.83 -10.96
CA ASP A 73 -7.03 -22.52 -11.35
C ASP A 73 -8.12 -22.64 -12.42
N GLY A 74 -8.96 -23.69 -12.35
CA GLY A 74 -9.95 -23.99 -13.39
C GLY A 74 -10.97 -22.87 -13.61
N ILE A 75 -11.23 -22.02 -12.61
CA ILE A 75 -12.10 -20.83 -12.78
C ILE A 75 -11.46 -19.83 -13.74
N LYS A 76 -10.17 -19.52 -13.58
CA LYS A 76 -9.42 -18.66 -14.51
C LYS A 76 -9.52 -19.24 -15.93
N ILE A 77 -9.24 -20.53 -16.07
CA ILE A 77 -9.22 -21.19 -17.38
C ILE A 77 -10.60 -21.17 -18.07
N VAL A 78 -11.68 -21.44 -17.33
CA VAL A 78 -13.04 -21.41 -17.87
C VAL A 78 -13.53 -19.98 -18.17
N MET A 79 -13.18 -18.99 -17.34
CA MET A 79 -13.58 -17.59 -17.57
C MET A 79 -12.86 -16.93 -18.76
N GLU A 80 -11.54 -17.12 -18.86
CA GLU A 80 -10.71 -16.47 -19.88
C GLU A 80 -10.76 -17.19 -21.23
N TYR A 81 -10.63 -18.52 -21.24
CA TYR A 81 -10.45 -19.32 -22.46
C TYR A 81 -11.69 -20.15 -22.85
N ALA A 82 -12.61 -20.38 -21.93
CA ALA A 82 -13.89 -21.05 -22.16
C ALA A 82 -13.78 -22.34 -23.02
N ILE A 83 -14.22 -22.29 -24.28
CA ILE A 83 -14.22 -23.45 -25.20
C ILE A 83 -12.84 -23.71 -25.83
N ASP A 84 -11.99 -22.69 -25.97
CA ASP A 84 -10.67 -22.82 -26.61
C ASP A 84 -9.69 -23.63 -25.73
N ALA A 85 -10.00 -23.77 -24.44
CA ALA A 85 -9.29 -24.65 -23.52
C ALA A 85 -9.74 -26.12 -23.58
N TYR A 86 -10.87 -26.46 -24.23
CA TYR A 86 -11.38 -27.84 -24.29
C TYR A 86 -10.47 -28.76 -25.15
N PRO A 87 -10.23 -30.04 -24.79
CA PRO A 87 -10.78 -30.79 -23.66
C PRO A 87 -9.95 -30.67 -22.35
N PHE A 88 -9.51 -29.46 -22.02
CA PHE A 88 -8.82 -29.09 -20.78
C PHE A 88 -7.61 -29.97 -20.46
N THR A 89 -6.81 -30.30 -21.47
CA THR A 89 -5.54 -31.03 -21.28
C THR A 89 -4.43 -30.08 -20.83
N ARG A 90 -3.42 -30.61 -20.15
CA ARG A 90 -2.34 -29.81 -19.58
C ARG A 90 -1.54 -29.10 -20.68
N ASP A 91 -1.36 -29.72 -21.83
CA ASP A 91 -0.65 -29.13 -22.97
C ASP A 91 -1.43 -27.99 -23.63
N ILE A 92 -2.76 -28.10 -23.73
CA ILE A 92 -3.62 -27.02 -24.24
C ILE A 92 -3.59 -25.83 -23.27
N ILE A 93 -3.79 -26.08 -21.97
CA ILE A 93 -3.73 -25.02 -20.95
C ILE A 93 -2.34 -24.36 -20.93
N ASN A 94 -1.25 -25.15 -20.94
CA ASN A 94 0.11 -24.62 -21.03
C ASN A 94 0.34 -23.79 -22.31
N SER A 95 -0.19 -24.22 -23.46
CA SER A 95 -0.09 -23.48 -24.74
C SER A 95 -0.85 -22.15 -24.69
N LEU A 96 -2.03 -22.12 -24.06
CA LEU A 96 -2.82 -20.90 -23.88
C LEU A 96 -2.14 -19.93 -22.91
N LEU A 97 -1.68 -20.41 -21.74
CA LEU A 97 -0.93 -19.61 -20.77
C LEU A 97 0.41 -19.11 -21.33
N ALA A 98 1.09 -19.88 -22.20
CA ALA A 98 2.28 -19.42 -22.89
C ALA A 98 2.00 -18.28 -23.89
N LYS A 99 0.88 -18.36 -24.63
CA LYS A 99 0.42 -17.28 -25.51
C LYS A 99 -0.03 -16.03 -24.72
N GLU A 100 -0.67 -16.22 -23.57
CA GLU A 100 -1.02 -15.15 -22.62
C GLU A 100 0.25 -14.40 -22.18
N GLU A 101 1.28 -15.16 -21.79
CA GLU A 101 2.54 -14.64 -21.28
C GLU A 101 3.41 -13.99 -22.38
N GLU A 102 3.36 -14.50 -23.61
CA GLU A 102 3.95 -13.85 -24.78
C GLU A 102 3.21 -12.55 -25.15
N ALA A 103 1.87 -12.56 -25.13
CA ALA A 103 1.05 -11.37 -25.38
C ALA A 103 1.29 -10.27 -24.33
N LYS A 104 1.44 -10.63 -23.05
CA LYS A 104 1.86 -9.69 -21.99
C LYS A 104 3.23 -9.08 -22.26
N LYS A 105 4.20 -9.86 -22.74
CA LYS A 105 5.57 -9.37 -22.99
C LYS A 105 5.66 -8.46 -24.21
N ASN A 106 4.95 -8.82 -25.29
CA ASN A 106 5.13 -8.17 -26.60
C ASN A 106 4.04 -7.13 -26.91
N HIS A 107 2.82 -7.30 -26.39
CA HIS A 107 1.64 -6.50 -26.76
C HIS A 107 0.71 -6.18 -25.57
N PHE A 108 1.27 -5.92 -24.38
CA PHE A 108 0.52 -5.76 -23.11
C PHE A 108 -0.74 -4.88 -23.20
N LEU A 109 -0.64 -3.74 -23.87
CA LEU A 109 -1.72 -2.76 -23.97
C LEU A 109 -2.91 -3.30 -24.78
N ARG A 110 -2.64 -4.12 -25.78
CA ARG A 110 -3.63 -4.87 -26.57
C ARG A 110 -4.16 -6.08 -25.79
N PHE A 111 -3.30 -6.79 -25.05
CA PHE A 111 -3.71 -7.87 -24.14
C PHE A 111 -4.74 -7.40 -23.10
N VAL A 112 -4.54 -6.24 -22.46
CA VAL A 112 -5.46 -5.72 -21.42
C VAL A 112 -6.75 -5.11 -21.99
N LEU A 113 -6.71 -4.49 -23.19
CA LEU A 113 -7.88 -3.78 -23.73
C LEU A 113 -8.71 -4.58 -24.73
N THR A 114 -8.17 -5.64 -25.34
CA THR A 114 -8.98 -6.57 -26.13
C THR A 114 -9.77 -7.51 -25.23
N PHE A 115 -10.97 -7.91 -25.65
CA PHE A 115 -11.72 -8.96 -24.99
C PHE A 115 -12.42 -9.83 -26.03
N ARG A 116 -12.04 -11.12 -26.09
CA ARG A 116 -12.41 -12.05 -27.17
C ARG A 116 -12.13 -11.41 -28.54
N SER A 117 -13.15 -11.18 -29.35
CA SER A 117 -13.05 -10.54 -30.68
C SER A 117 -13.08 -9.02 -30.67
N ARG A 118 -13.31 -8.35 -29.52
CA ARG A 118 -13.37 -6.87 -29.45
C ARG A 118 -11.96 -6.29 -29.54
N ASN A 119 -11.67 -5.61 -30.64
CA ASN A 119 -10.39 -4.95 -30.94
C ASN A 119 -10.48 -3.41 -30.99
N TYR A 120 -11.52 -2.81 -30.40
CA TYR A 120 -11.76 -1.36 -30.40
C TYR A 120 -12.21 -0.86 -29.01
N LEU A 121 -11.92 0.41 -28.75
CA LEU A 121 -12.53 1.22 -27.71
C LEU A 121 -13.65 2.09 -28.30
N VAL A 122 -14.37 2.79 -27.45
CA VAL A 122 -15.34 3.83 -27.82
C VAL A 122 -14.75 5.19 -27.44
N SER A 123 -14.87 6.20 -28.30
CA SER A 123 -14.53 7.60 -27.97
C SER A 123 -15.70 8.29 -27.28
N ASN A 124 -15.46 9.46 -26.69
CA ASN A 124 -16.50 10.35 -26.18
C ASN A 124 -17.71 10.51 -27.13
N ASN A 125 -17.45 10.82 -28.41
CA ASN A 125 -18.50 10.98 -29.44
C ASN A 125 -19.09 9.64 -29.95
N GLY A 126 -19.08 8.56 -29.16
CA GLY A 126 -19.60 7.23 -29.52
C GLY A 126 -18.84 6.46 -30.62
N ASN A 127 -17.78 7.03 -31.21
CA ASN A 127 -17.08 6.41 -32.34
C ASN A 127 -16.23 5.21 -31.90
N LYS A 128 -16.15 4.18 -32.76
CA LYS A 128 -15.30 3.01 -32.52
C LYS A 128 -13.87 3.32 -32.94
N VAL A 129 -12.95 3.34 -31.97
CA VAL A 129 -11.53 3.62 -32.19
C VAL A 129 -10.73 2.32 -32.04
N PRO A 130 -10.07 1.81 -33.10
CA PRO A 130 -9.28 0.59 -33.03
C PRO A 130 -8.20 0.65 -31.94
N ILE A 131 -7.98 -0.46 -31.22
CA ILE A 131 -6.89 -0.59 -30.24
C ILE A 131 -5.52 -0.51 -30.93
N SER A 132 -5.42 -0.80 -32.23
CA SER A 132 -4.22 -0.54 -33.03
C SER A 132 -3.90 0.94 -33.19
N GLU A 133 -4.87 1.86 -33.00
CA GLU A 133 -4.52 3.27 -32.85
C GLU A 133 -3.74 3.52 -31.56
N LEU A 134 -3.88 2.68 -30.52
CA LEU A 134 -3.08 2.71 -29.28
C LEU A 134 -1.70 2.07 -29.42
N GLU A 135 -1.38 1.48 -30.57
CA GLU A 135 -0.03 0.97 -30.84
C GLU A 135 0.86 2.16 -31.17
N GLY A 136 1.88 2.38 -30.35
CA GLY A 136 2.45 3.71 -30.23
C GLY A 136 1.51 4.67 -29.48
N LYS A 137 1.01 4.33 -28.27
CA LYS A 137 0.37 5.29 -27.33
C LYS A 137 0.76 5.15 -25.84
N THR A 138 0.98 6.28 -25.15
CA THR A 138 1.32 6.38 -23.71
C THR A 138 0.00 6.55 -22.99
N VAL A 139 -0.56 5.42 -22.59
CA VAL A 139 -1.92 5.35 -22.08
C VAL A 139 -1.89 5.18 -20.56
N ALA A 140 -2.42 6.18 -19.86
CA ALA A 140 -2.90 5.99 -18.50
C ALA A 140 -4.22 5.20 -18.55
N LEU A 141 -4.30 4.08 -17.84
CA LEU A 141 -5.58 3.43 -17.57
C LEU A 141 -6.18 4.09 -16.33
N TYR A 142 -7.32 4.77 -16.49
CA TYR A 142 -8.05 5.40 -15.38
C TYR A 142 -9.24 4.52 -15.01
N PHE A 143 -9.15 3.87 -13.84
CA PHE A 143 -10.20 3.01 -13.32
C PHE A 143 -11.14 3.87 -12.46
N TRP A 144 -12.37 4.02 -12.93
CA TRP A 144 -13.47 4.73 -12.24
C TRP A 144 -13.84 3.99 -10.93
N PRO A 145 -14.29 4.65 -9.84
CA PRO A 145 -15.05 5.90 -9.86
C PRO A 145 -14.60 7.09 -8.99
N ARG A 146 -14.98 8.29 -9.46
CA ARG A 146 -15.50 9.42 -8.67
C ARG A 146 -14.56 9.99 -7.58
N ASP A 147 -13.48 10.64 -7.98
CA ASP A 147 -12.59 11.40 -7.08
C ASP A 147 -12.25 12.83 -7.56
N GLU A 148 -11.71 13.67 -6.65
CA GLU A 148 -11.27 15.05 -6.92
C GLU A 148 -10.16 15.16 -8.00
N PHE A 149 -9.62 14.03 -8.44
CA PHE A 149 -8.55 13.95 -9.43
C PHE A 149 -9.03 14.21 -10.86
N THR A 150 -10.27 13.89 -11.22
CA THR A 150 -10.77 13.98 -12.61
C THR A 150 -10.57 15.38 -13.25
N PRO A 151 -10.88 16.51 -12.58
CA PRO A 151 -10.61 17.84 -13.13
C PRO A 151 -9.12 18.12 -13.35
N THR A 152 -8.26 17.62 -12.46
CA THR A 152 -6.79 17.73 -12.57
C THR A 152 -6.26 16.91 -13.74
N LEU A 153 -6.80 15.70 -13.95
CA LEU A 153 -6.47 14.84 -15.08
C LEU A 153 -6.83 15.50 -16.42
N ILE A 154 -8.03 16.10 -16.50
CA ILE A 154 -8.51 16.84 -17.68
C ILE A 154 -7.61 18.06 -17.98
N ASP A 155 -7.24 18.84 -16.95
CA ASP A 155 -6.34 19.99 -17.10
C ASP A 155 -4.94 19.59 -17.60
N VAL A 156 -4.32 18.59 -16.95
CA VAL A 156 -3.00 18.07 -17.35
C VAL A 156 -3.03 17.53 -18.78
N TYR A 157 -4.08 16.79 -19.12
CA TYR A 157 -4.26 16.25 -20.45
C TYR A 157 -4.42 17.34 -21.52
N ASN A 158 -5.33 18.29 -21.33
CA ASN A 158 -5.53 19.39 -22.27
C ASN A 158 -4.26 20.21 -22.49
N LYS A 159 -3.47 20.44 -21.43
CA LYS A 159 -2.16 21.10 -21.51
C LYS A 159 -1.08 20.28 -22.25
N LEU A 160 -1.18 18.95 -22.27
CA LEU A 160 -0.31 18.10 -23.07
C LEU A 160 -0.73 18.13 -24.55
N LYS A 161 -2.03 18.00 -24.87
CA LYS A 161 -2.51 18.11 -26.26
C LYS A 161 -2.26 19.47 -26.88
N ALA A 162 -2.39 20.55 -26.11
CA ALA A 162 -2.05 21.90 -26.57
C ALA A 162 -0.57 22.07 -26.96
N LYS A 163 0.33 21.23 -26.43
CA LYS A 163 1.76 21.18 -26.82
C LYS A 163 2.02 20.28 -28.04
N GLY A 164 0.99 19.64 -28.60
CA GLY A 164 1.14 18.56 -29.56
C GLY A 164 1.68 17.26 -28.94
N GLU A 165 1.73 17.18 -27.61
CA GLU A 165 2.16 15.96 -26.95
C GLU A 165 1.13 14.87 -27.16
N LYS A 166 1.70 13.69 -27.30
CA LYS A 166 1.01 12.45 -27.52
C LYS A 166 0.94 11.82 -26.11
N PHE A 167 -0.22 11.81 -25.45
CA PHE A 167 -0.36 11.30 -24.06
C PHE A 167 -1.83 11.17 -23.71
N GLU A 168 -2.28 10.05 -23.14
CA GLU A 168 -3.71 9.69 -23.14
C GLU A 168 -4.23 9.04 -21.88
N VAL A 169 -5.56 9.04 -21.78
CA VAL A 169 -6.31 8.25 -20.82
C VAL A 169 -7.24 7.29 -21.56
N VAL A 170 -7.28 6.04 -21.12
CA VAL A 170 -8.38 5.11 -21.41
C VAL A 170 -9.13 4.92 -20.10
N SER A 171 -10.37 5.43 -20.07
CA SER A 171 -11.27 5.20 -18.93
C SER A 171 -11.78 3.77 -18.93
N ILE A 172 -11.80 3.16 -17.75
CA ILE A 172 -12.32 1.82 -17.50
C ILE A 172 -13.31 1.95 -16.35
N SER A 173 -14.61 1.82 -16.66
CA SER A 173 -15.66 1.79 -15.64
C SER A 173 -16.03 0.36 -15.25
N TRP A 174 -16.52 0.21 -14.02
CA TRP A 174 -17.10 -1.00 -13.49
C TRP A 174 -18.49 -0.66 -12.95
N TYR A 175 -19.52 -0.98 -13.72
CA TYR A 175 -20.93 -0.72 -13.37
C TYR A 175 -21.74 -2.01 -13.31
N THR A 176 -22.72 -2.04 -12.40
CA THR A 176 -23.63 -3.18 -12.17
C THR A 176 -25.11 -2.82 -12.28
N GLU A 177 -25.46 -1.53 -12.42
CA GLU A 177 -26.83 -1.04 -12.49
C GLU A 177 -26.96 0.05 -13.58
N GLN A 178 -28.17 0.21 -14.14
CA GLN A 178 -28.37 0.94 -15.40
C GLN A 178 -28.44 2.46 -15.26
N ASP A 179 -28.88 2.96 -14.09
CA ASP A 179 -29.15 4.40 -13.90
C ASP A 179 -27.86 5.26 -13.93
N GLU A 180 -26.68 4.69 -13.67
CA GLU A 180 -25.39 5.39 -13.80
C GLU A 180 -24.82 5.36 -15.25
N GLU A 181 -25.40 4.59 -16.18
CA GLU A 181 -24.94 4.53 -17.58
C GLU A 181 -25.31 5.80 -18.35
N GLU A 182 -26.49 6.37 -18.15
CA GLU A 182 -26.89 7.64 -18.80
C GLU A 182 -26.05 8.82 -18.33
N GLN A 183 -25.75 8.92 -17.03
CA GLN A 183 -24.87 9.97 -16.50
C GLN A 183 -23.42 9.80 -16.96
N PHE A 184 -22.91 8.55 -16.99
CA PHE A 184 -21.59 8.26 -17.55
C PHE A 184 -21.46 8.77 -18.99
N ASN A 185 -22.45 8.51 -19.85
CA ASN A 185 -22.39 8.94 -21.25
C ASN A 185 -22.33 10.47 -21.40
N GLN A 186 -23.13 11.22 -20.61
CA GLN A 186 -23.12 12.70 -20.62
C GLN A 186 -21.77 13.30 -20.20
N GLU A 187 -21.12 12.73 -19.18
CA GLU A 187 -19.80 13.19 -18.74
C GLU A 187 -18.68 12.73 -19.67
N PHE A 188 -18.80 11.53 -20.23
CA PHE A 188 -17.84 10.94 -21.18
C PHE A 188 -17.77 11.71 -22.49
N GLU A 189 -18.89 12.21 -23.02
CA GLU A 189 -18.97 13.02 -24.25
C GLU A 189 -18.01 14.25 -24.25
N MET A 190 -17.62 14.77 -23.08
CA MET A 190 -16.77 15.96 -22.97
C MET A 190 -15.26 15.73 -23.19
N MET A 191 -14.76 14.51 -23.44
CA MET A 191 -13.31 14.19 -23.30
C MET A 191 -12.62 13.54 -24.54
N PRO A 192 -11.69 14.22 -25.26
CA PRO A 192 -11.01 13.70 -26.48
C PRO A 192 -9.66 12.99 -26.23
N TRP A 193 -9.11 12.17 -27.16
CA TRP A 193 -7.83 11.37 -27.10
C TRP A 193 -7.10 11.33 -28.51
N LEU A 194 -5.84 10.91 -28.92
CA LEU A 194 -4.91 9.77 -28.64
C LEU A 194 -3.34 9.91 -29.11
N GLY A 195 -2.25 9.41 -28.42
CA GLY A 195 -0.75 9.32 -28.75
C GLY A 195 0.25 8.73 -27.64
N PRO A 196 1.61 8.46 -27.66
CA PRO A 196 2.69 8.09 -28.66
C PRO A 196 3.47 6.72 -28.60
N ASP A 197 3.58 5.91 -27.51
CA ASP A 197 4.63 4.86 -27.37
C ASP A 197 4.20 3.36 -27.30
N GLY A 198 3.26 2.94 -26.43
CA GLY A 198 2.75 1.57 -26.32
C GLY A 198 3.23 0.71 -25.13
N LYS A 199 4.10 1.21 -24.23
CA LYS A 199 4.53 0.50 -23.00
C LYS A 199 3.92 1.13 -21.74
N ILE A 200 3.68 0.33 -20.70
CA ILE A 200 3.27 0.85 -19.39
C ILE A 200 4.48 1.35 -18.61
N LEU A 201 4.46 2.63 -18.26
CA LEU A 201 5.54 3.31 -17.52
C LEU A 201 5.46 3.17 -15.99
N LYS A 202 4.28 2.91 -15.42
CA LYS A 202 4.03 2.45 -14.02
C LYS A 202 2.55 2.09 -13.82
N SER A 203 2.28 1.23 -12.83
CA SER A 203 0.93 0.77 -12.42
C SER A 203 0.14 1.76 -11.54
N ASN A 204 0.54 3.04 -11.46
CA ASN A 204 -0.20 4.07 -10.71
C ASN A 204 -0.01 5.44 -11.38
N ALA A 205 -0.75 5.68 -12.46
CA ALA A 205 -0.70 6.94 -13.20
C ALA A 205 -1.26 8.12 -12.38
N ILE A 206 -2.33 7.90 -11.61
CA ILE A 206 -2.98 8.89 -10.73
C ILE A 206 -1.92 9.57 -9.85
N LYS A 207 -1.18 8.78 -9.08
CA LYS A 207 -0.14 9.30 -8.17
C LYS A 207 1.03 9.97 -8.90
N LEU A 208 1.28 9.68 -10.18
CA LEU A 208 2.32 10.39 -10.93
C LEU A 208 1.82 11.76 -11.41
N ILE A 209 0.58 11.84 -11.86
CA ILE A 209 -0.04 13.08 -12.32
C ILE A 209 -0.31 14.02 -11.14
N ASP A 210 -0.81 13.52 -10.00
CA ASP A 210 -0.92 14.27 -8.73
C ASP A 210 0.41 14.88 -8.29
N ASN A 211 1.49 14.09 -8.32
CA ASN A 211 2.79 14.52 -7.82
C ASN A 211 3.50 15.48 -8.78
N TYR A 212 3.42 15.25 -10.09
CA TYR A 212 4.33 15.86 -11.06
C TYR A 212 3.62 16.66 -12.17
N GLY A 213 2.31 16.54 -12.32
CA GLY A 213 1.50 17.24 -13.32
C GLY A 213 2.08 17.16 -14.73
N VAL A 214 1.98 18.26 -15.47
CA VAL A 214 2.56 18.41 -16.82
C VAL A 214 4.09 18.44 -16.86
N GLU A 215 4.77 18.65 -15.73
CA GLU A 215 6.25 18.66 -15.67
C GLU A 215 6.83 17.25 -15.70
N GLY A 216 6.06 16.30 -15.14
CA GLY A 216 6.44 14.90 -14.97
C GLY A 216 6.57 14.12 -16.26
N TYR A 217 5.81 14.48 -17.30
CA TYR A 217 5.86 13.86 -18.63
C TYR A 217 7.30 13.85 -19.20
N PRO A 218 7.77 12.74 -19.81
CA PRO A 218 7.06 11.49 -20.13
C PRO A 218 6.99 10.46 -18.97
N PHE A 219 7.12 10.88 -17.71
CA PHE A 219 7.01 10.06 -16.49
C PHE A 219 8.02 8.90 -16.36
N THR A 220 9.10 8.96 -17.14
CA THR A 220 10.23 8.02 -17.06
C THR A 220 10.97 8.15 -15.72
N PRO A 221 11.61 7.07 -15.21
CA PRO A 221 12.33 7.10 -13.94
C PRO A 221 13.35 8.26 -13.84
N GLU A 222 14.07 8.52 -14.91
CA GLU A 222 15.12 9.54 -15.01
C GLU A 222 14.53 10.94 -14.86
N ARG A 223 13.44 11.21 -15.60
CA ARG A 223 12.71 12.49 -15.55
C ARG A 223 12.15 12.78 -14.16
N LEU A 224 11.65 11.75 -13.47
CA LEU A 224 11.16 11.87 -12.10
C LEU A 224 12.30 12.12 -11.10
N VAL A 225 13.49 11.56 -11.32
CA VAL A 225 14.69 11.82 -10.51
C VAL A 225 15.19 13.26 -10.70
N GLU A 226 15.19 13.80 -11.92
CA GLU A 226 15.48 15.22 -12.17
C GLU A 226 14.56 16.15 -11.37
N ILE A 227 13.25 15.91 -11.44
CA ILE A 227 12.24 16.73 -10.77
C ILE A 227 12.32 16.57 -9.25
N GLU A 228 12.55 15.35 -8.74
CA GLU A 228 12.81 15.15 -7.31
C GLU A 228 14.07 15.87 -6.83
N LYS A 229 15.16 15.87 -7.62
CA LYS A 229 16.40 16.58 -7.28
C LYS A 229 16.15 18.08 -7.19
N ALA A 230 15.61 18.69 -8.25
CA ALA A 230 15.31 20.12 -8.30
C ALA A 230 14.34 20.55 -7.18
N ARG A 231 13.37 19.71 -6.81
CA ARG A 231 12.44 19.96 -5.70
C ARG A 231 13.08 19.84 -4.31
N ARG A 232 14.10 18.99 -4.12
CA ARG A 232 14.89 18.95 -2.87
C ARG A 232 15.79 20.18 -2.77
N GLU A 233 16.40 20.58 -3.87
CA GLU A 233 17.30 21.76 -3.95
C GLU A 233 16.53 23.09 -3.76
N SER A 234 15.23 23.12 -4.07
CA SER A 234 14.33 24.27 -3.86
C SER A 234 13.39 24.14 -2.64
N GLN A 235 13.59 23.14 -1.76
CA GLN A 235 12.73 22.93 -0.60
C GLN A 235 13.01 23.96 0.52
N THR A 236 12.14 24.96 0.69
CA THR A 236 12.20 25.94 1.80
C THR A 236 11.01 25.78 2.78
N LEU A 237 11.10 26.37 3.97
CA LEU A 237 10.02 26.37 4.97
C LEU A 237 8.76 27.09 4.49
N GLU A 238 8.94 28.17 3.72
CA GLU A 238 7.89 28.96 3.07
C GLU A 238 7.11 28.14 2.05
N SER A 239 7.73 27.13 1.44
CA SER A 239 7.10 26.24 0.47
C SER A 239 6.21 25.14 1.08
N LEU A 240 6.13 25.05 2.42
CA LEU A 240 5.54 23.91 3.13
C LEU A 240 4.45 24.29 4.16
N LEU A 241 4.57 25.41 4.88
CA LEU A 241 3.65 25.83 5.96
C LEU A 241 3.28 27.32 5.86
N VAL A 242 2.33 27.81 6.67
CA VAL A 242 2.03 29.24 6.99
C VAL A 242 1.35 29.25 8.37
N PRO A 243 1.62 30.20 9.29
CA PRO A 243 2.49 31.37 9.17
C PRO A 243 3.96 31.06 9.53
N VAL A 244 4.85 31.18 8.55
CA VAL A 244 6.23 30.65 8.65
C VAL A 244 7.16 31.53 9.47
N SER A 245 6.84 32.81 9.69
CA SER A 245 7.72 33.76 10.41
C SER A 245 8.05 33.36 11.85
N LYS A 246 7.29 32.46 12.48
CA LYS A 246 7.59 31.86 13.80
C LYS A 246 8.38 30.55 13.73
N LEU A 247 8.65 30.06 12.52
CA LEU A 247 9.22 28.75 12.19
C LEU A 247 10.56 28.85 11.43
N VAL A 248 10.81 29.93 10.69
CA VAL A 248 12.11 30.18 10.03
C VAL A 248 13.26 30.00 11.03
N GLY A 249 14.29 29.23 10.65
CA GLY A 249 15.47 29.00 11.48
C GLY A 249 15.30 27.95 12.59
N LYS A 250 14.13 27.29 12.71
CA LYS A 250 13.90 26.19 13.66
C LYS A 250 14.00 24.82 13.01
N THR A 251 14.36 23.82 13.82
CA THR A 251 14.11 22.40 13.51
C THR A 251 12.64 22.10 13.84
N ILE A 252 11.88 21.58 12.89
CA ILE A 252 10.43 21.36 13.02
C ILE A 252 10.07 19.90 12.74
N LEU A 253 9.40 19.25 13.68
CA LEU A 253 8.81 17.93 13.46
C LEU A 253 7.39 18.10 12.92
N VAL A 254 7.17 17.73 11.66
CA VAL A 254 5.84 17.67 11.05
C VAL A 254 5.27 16.26 11.27
N TYR A 255 4.10 16.21 11.90
CA TYR A 255 3.43 14.96 12.29
C TYR A 255 2.07 14.88 11.59
N PHE A 256 1.98 13.96 10.63
CA PHE A 256 0.75 13.59 9.94
C PHE A 256 -0.01 12.59 10.80
N ILE A 257 -1.11 13.04 11.40
CA ILE A 257 -1.85 12.33 12.43
C ILE A 257 -3.24 11.91 11.94
N SER A 258 -3.61 10.67 12.26
CA SER A 258 -4.99 10.20 12.23
C SER A 258 -5.38 9.97 13.70
N PRO A 259 -6.41 10.65 14.21
CA PRO A 259 -6.77 10.61 15.64
C PRO A 259 -7.24 9.21 16.09
N TRP A 260 -7.62 8.35 15.15
CA TRP A 260 -8.04 6.96 15.38
C TRP A 260 -6.89 5.94 15.33
N SER A 261 -5.65 6.39 15.09
CA SER A 261 -4.48 5.51 14.99
C SER A 261 -3.89 5.22 16.36
N GLU A 262 -3.90 3.94 16.77
CA GLU A 262 -3.33 3.48 18.05
C GLU A 262 -1.85 3.88 18.22
N VAL A 263 -1.08 3.85 17.13
CA VAL A 263 0.31 4.33 17.06
C VAL A 263 0.40 5.81 17.45
N CYS A 264 -0.56 6.63 17.01
CA CYS A 264 -0.61 8.04 17.35
C CYS A 264 -1.00 8.24 18.82
N THR A 265 -1.95 7.45 19.33
CA THR A 265 -2.36 7.48 20.74
C THR A 265 -1.21 7.14 21.69
N ARG A 266 -0.39 6.12 21.37
CA ARG A 266 0.79 5.75 22.18
C ARG A 266 1.93 6.76 22.09
N PHE A 267 2.22 7.27 20.88
CA PHE A 267 3.40 8.12 20.67
C PHE A 267 3.19 9.58 21.11
N THR A 268 1.97 10.12 21.02
CA THR A 268 1.74 11.56 21.26
C THR A 268 2.10 12.03 22.68
N PRO A 269 1.76 11.33 23.79
CA PRO A 269 2.20 11.71 25.13
C PRO A 269 3.73 11.78 25.25
N LYS A 270 4.43 10.78 24.72
CA LYS A 270 5.90 10.73 24.70
C LYS A 270 6.53 11.85 23.88
N LEU A 271 5.85 12.30 22.81
CA LEU A 271 6.26 13.46 22.04
C LEU A 271 6.06 14.78 22.82
N ILE A 272 5.01 14.87 23.65
CA ILE A 272 4.79 16.01 24.56
C ILE A 272 5.93 16.11 25.57
N ASP A 273 6.26 15.02 26.27
CA ASP A 273 7.39 14.95 27.20
C ASP A 273 8.71 15.35 26.52
N THR A 274 8.99 14.73 25.37
CA THR A 274 10.20 14.97 24.57
C THR A 274 10.29 16.42 24.08
N TYR A 275 9.18 17.03 23.68
CA TYR A 275 9.13 18.43 23.29
C TYR A 275 9.44 19.34 24.47
N HIS A 276 8.86 19.10 25.65
CA HIS A 276 9.18 19.91 26.84
C HIS A 276 10.66 19.79 27.23
N ASP A 277 11.23 18.59 27.23
CA ASP A 277 12.66 18.35 27.50
C ASP A 277 13.59 19.06 26.51
N ILE A 278 13.22 19.11 25.22
CA ILE A 278 13.98 19.84 24.20
C ILE A 278 13.81 21.35 24.41
N LYS A 279 12.57 21.85 24.55
CA LYS A 279 12.27 23.29 24.67
C LYS A 279 12.87 23.93 25.92
N ALA A 280 13.02 23.15 27.01
CA ALA A 280 13.73 23.56 28.23
C ALA A 280 15.24 23.82 28.00
N LYS A 281 15.84 23.21 26.97
CA LYS A 281 17.27 23.36 26.61
C LYS A 281 17.47 24.26 25.39
N ASN A 282 16.57 24.24 24.43
CA ASN A 282 16.65 24.98 23.17
C ASN A 282 15.26 25.32 22.59
N ASN A 283 14.95 26.61 22.46
CA ASN A 283 13.68 27.08 21.91
C ASN A 283 13.58 27.00 20.37
N ALA A 284 14.67 26.61 19.68
CA ALA A 284 14.72 26.42 18.22
C ALA A 284 14.19 25.04 17.75
N PHE A 285 13.40 24.36 18.57
CA PHE A 285 12.57 23.22 18.17
C PHE A 285 11.10 23.64 18.08
N GLU A 286 10.34 23.03 17.17
CA GLU A 286 8.88 23.12 17.12
C GLU A 286 8.26 21.81 16.61
N VAL A 287 6.97 21.64 16.88
CA VAL A 287 6.15 20.57 16.31
C VAL A 287 4.97 21.19 15.57
N THR A 288 4.56 20.62 14.45
CA THR A 288 3.35 21.03 13.72
C THR A 288 2.56 19.81 13.26
N PHE A 289 1.28 19.75 13.62
CA PHE A 289 0.38 18.66 13.23
C PHE A 289 -0.26 18.90 11.86
N VAL A 290 -0.50 17.81 11.12
CA VAL A 290 -1.30 17.78 9.90
C VAL A 290 -2.35 16.68 10.09
N VAL A 291 -3.61 17.06 10.28
CA VAL A 291 -4.70 16.12 10.56
C VAL A 291 -5.21 15.53 9.25
N LEU A 292 -5.10 14.20 9.12
CA LEU A 292 -5.41 13.45 7.89
C LEU A 292 -6.89 13.09 7.76
N SER A 293 -7.60 12.97 8.89
CA SER A 293 -9.01 12.59 8.97
C SER A 293 -9.60 13.00 10.33
N GLY A 294 -10.92 13.21 10.35
CA GLY A 294 -11.65 13.74 11.49
C GLY A 294 -12.51 14.93 11.08
N ASP A 295 -13.42 15.32 11.97
CA ASP A 295 -14.22 16.54 11.86
C ASP A 295 -13.60 17.68 12.69
N LEU A 296 -14.27 18.84 12.73
CA LEU A 296 -13.81 20.01 13.49
C LEU A 296 -13.77 19.74 15.01
N ASP A 297 -14.74 19.00 15.57
CA ASP A 297 -14.75 18.64 16.99
C ASP A 297 -13.56 17.73 17.36
N THR A 298 -13.23 16.77 16.48
CA THR A 298 -12.03 15.93 16.62
C THR A 298 -10.74 16.75 16.52
N PHE A 299 -10.69 17.72 15.59
CA PHE A 299 -9.55 18.64 15.43
C PHE A 299 -9.37 19.54 16.66
N ASP A 300 -10.45 20.17 17.15
CA ASP A 300 -10.43 21.11 18.27
C ASP A 300 -10.05 20.41 19.59
N LYS A 301 -10.53 19.18 19.81
CA LYS A 301 -10.09 18.34 20.94
C LYS A 301 -8.62 17.98 20.85
N LEU A 302 -8.14 17.61 19.66
CA LEU A 302 -6.75 17.22 19.44
C LEU A 302 -5.78 18.40 19.66
N ILE A 303 -6.05 19.57 19.07
CA ILE A 303 -5.20 20.76 19.23
C ILE A 303 -5.22 21.30 20.66
N SER A 304 -6.36 21.18 21.36
CA SER A 304 -6.46 21.53 22.79
C SER A 304 -5.66 20.60 23.71
N SER A 305 -5.23 19.42 23.23
CA SER A 305 -4.48 18.44 24.02
C SER A 305 -2.96 18.55 23.90
N VAL A 306 -2.44 19.44 23.05
CA VAL A 306 -1.01 19.49 22.69
C VAL A 306 -0.41 20.91 22.81
N PRO A 307 0.89 21.05 23.15
CA PRO A 307 1.51 22.35 23.46
C PRO A 307 2.07 23.08 22.21
N TRP A 308 1.60 22.75 21.00
CA TRP A 308 2.18 23.16 19.72
C TRP A 308 1.11 23.42 18.64
N LEU A 309 1.53 23.74 17.41
CA LEU A 309 0.64 24.21 16.35
C LEU A 309 0.09 23.07 15.47
N ALA A 310 -0.96 23.36 14.70
CA ALA A 310 -1.47 22.51 13.63
C ALA A 310 -1.72 23.31 12.35
N LEU A 311 -1.62 22.63 11.20
CA LEU A 311 -2.19 23.08 9.94
C LEU A 311 -3.73 23.01 10.05
N PRO A 312 -4.50 24.05 9.63
CA PRO A 312 -5.96 24.03 9.71
C PRO A 312 -6.59 22.85 8.96
N LEU A 313 -7.70 22.33 9.49
CA LEU A 313 -8.48 21.30 8.81
C LEU A 313 -8.99 21.82 7.45
N GLY A 314 -8.82 21.03 6.39
CA GLY A 314 -9.20 21.42 5.03
C GLY A 314 -8.22 22.37 4.31
N ASP A 315 -7.04 22.65 4.86
CA ASP A 315 -6.02 23.44 4.16
C ASP A 315 -5.59 22.75 2.84
N PRO A 316 -5.68 23.43 1.68
CA PRO A 316 -5.42 22.82 0.37
C PRO A 316 -3.97 22.33 0.18
N ARG A 317 -3.07 22.66 1.10
CA ARG A 317 -1.67 22.21 1.08
C ARG A 317 -1.48 20.83 1.71
N GLU A 318 -2.46 20.26 2.42
CA GLU A 318 -2.36 18.91 3.03
C GLU A 318 -1.90 17.86 2.01
N LYS A 319 -2.67 17.67 0.93
CA LYS A 319 -2.37 16.65 -0.09
C LYS A 319 -0.99 16.90 -0.75
N PRO A 320 -0.65 18.11 -1.26
CA PRO A 320 0.69 18.42 -1.75
C PRO A 320 1.82 18.20 -0.73
N LEU A 321 1.62 18.55 0.54
CA LEU A 321 2.61 18.43 1.60
C LEU A 321 2.88 16.97 1.95
N ARG A 322 1.82 16.18 2.15
CA ARG A 322 1.86 14.72 2.36
C ARG A 322 2.59 14.02 1.21
N TYR A 323 2.29 14.42 -0.02
CA TYR A 323 2.90 13.91 -1.24
C TYR A 323 4.38 14.26 -1.40
N ARG A 324 4.76 15.55 -1.29
CA ARG A 324 6.17 15.99 -1.34
C ARG A 324 7.02 15.30 -0.27
N LEU A 325 6.47 15.16 0.94
CA LEU A 325 7.13 14.48 2.06
C LEU A 325 6.98 12.95 2.00
N LYS A 326 6.41 12.39 0.92
CA LYS A 326 6.27 10.95 0.63
C LYS A 326 5.55 10.12 1.70
N ILE A 327 4.71 10.78 2.51
CA ILE A 327 3.92 10.15 3.56
C ILE A 327 2.75 9.38 2.92
N LYS A 328 2.47 8.16 3.42
CA LYS A 328 1.42 7.27 2.88
C LYS A 328 0.12 7.30 3.68
N SER A 329 0.22 7.42 5.00
CA SER A 329 -0.88 7.45 5.97
C SER A 329 -0.40 8.30 7.15
N THR A 330 -0.51 7.83 8.40
CA THR A 330 0.17 8.48 9.54
C THR A 330 1.69 8.46 9.37
N GLY A 331 2.38 9.53 9.74
CA GLY A 331 3.83 9.59 9.58
C GLY A 331 4.47 10.84 10.19
N PHE A 332 5.79 10.80 10.31
CA PHE A 332 6.59 11.81 10.99
C PHE A 332 7.78 12.21 10.12
N VAL A 333 8.15 13.48 10.13
CA VAL A 333 9.34 13.96 9.41
C VAL A 333 9.91 15.20 10.11
N VAL A 334 11.23 15.25 10.27
CA VAL A 334 11.92 16.43 10.80
C VAL A 334 12.49 17.25 9.65
N ILE A 335 12.16 18.52 9.66
CA ILE A 335 12.62 19.56 8.74
C ILE A 335 13.62 20.43 9.49
N GLY A 336 14.77 20.72 8.88
CA GLY A 336 15.80 21.55 9.47
C GLY A 336 15.56 23.06 9.33
N PRO A 337 16.38 23.90 9.99
CA PRO A 337 16.36 25.36 9.86
C PRO A 337 16.41 25.89 8.42
N SER A 338 17.00 25.12 7.50
CA SER A 338 17.09 25.41 6.05
C SER A 338 15.83 25.08 5.25
N GLY A 339 14.83 24.42 5.85
CA GLY A 339 13.66 23.86 5.16
C GLY A 339 13.87 22.50 4.50
N GLN A 340 15.09 21.95 4.52
CA GLN A 340 15.37 20.61 4.02
C GLN A 340 14.92 19.51 4.99
N THR A 341 14.64 18.31 4.48
CA THR A 341 14.32 17.14 5.31
C THR A 341 15.59 16.61 5.98
N ILE A 342 15.61 16.57 7.32
CA ILE A 342 16.71 15.96 8.09
C ILE A 342 16.48 14.44 8.21
N THR A 343 15.37 14.01 8.83
CA THR A 343 15.09 12.58 9.05
C THR A 343 13.61 12.25 8.87
N ARG A 344 13.35 10.99 8.49
CA ARG A 344 12.04 10.40 8.20
C ARG A 344 11.60 9.37 9.24
N GLU A 345 12.45 9.11 10.22
CA GLU A 345 12.24 8.14 11.31
C GLU A 345 12.38 8.81 12.70
N PRO A 346 11.87 10.06 12.91
CA PRO A 346 12.06 10.74 14.19
C PRO A 346 11.27 10.09 15.33
N ARG A 347 10.19 9.34 15.04
CA ARG A 347 9.49 8.54 16.05
C ARG A 347 10.41 7.46 16.61
N GLU A 348 11.12 6.76 15.76
CA GLU A 348 12.04 5.68 16.11
C GLU A 348 13.24 6.23 16.88
N LEU A 349 13.78 7.37 16.45
CA LEU A 349 14.85 8.10 17.14
C LEU A 349 14.43 8.60 18.53
N ILE A 350 13.27 9.24 18.66
CA ILE A 350 12.67 9.61 19.95
C ILE A 350 12.33 8.36 20.77
N ASN A 351 11.95 7.26 20.12
CA ASN A 351 11.62 6.03 20.82
C ASN A 351 12.83 5.39 21.48
N VAL A 352 14.02 5.45 20.86
CA VAL A 352 15.30 4.99 21.41
C VAL A 352 15.88 6.04 22.37
N TYR A 353 16.26 7.22 21.85
CA TYR A 353 17.10 8.23 22.53
C TYR A 353 16.32 9.34 23.25
N GLY A 354 15.01 9.45 23.05
CA GLY A 354 14.19 10.53 23.64
C GLY A 354 14.62 11.92 23.17
N ALA A 355 14.60 12.90 24.08
CA ALA A 355 15.01 14.27 23.81
C ALA A 355 16.48 14.42 23.36
N ASN A 356 17.35 13.44 23.68
CA ASN A 356 18.75 13.46 23.22
C ASN A 356 18.87 13.25 21.70
N ALA A 357 17.82 12.78 21.00
CA ALA A 357 17.81 12.68 19.54
C ALA A 357 17.94 14.05 18.84
N TYR A 358 17.50 15.14 19.48
CA TYR A 358 17.66 16.51 18.96
C TYR A 358 19.14 16.92 18.95
N PRO A 359 19.68 17.56 17.89
CA PRO A 359 18.98 18.23 16.77
C PRO A 359 18.61 17.34 15.57
N PHE A 360 18.74 16.02 15.68
CA PHE A 360 18.47 15.00 14.65
C PHE A 360 19.44 15.02 13.45
N THR A 361 20.52 15.82 13.46
CA THR A 361 21.50 15.83 12.35
C THR A 361 22.32 14.55 12.31
N GLU A 362 22.77 14.16 11.11
CA GLU A 362 23.44 12.88 10.86
C GLU A 362 24.67 12.67 11.76
N GLU A 363 25.46 13.71 11.97
CA GLU A 363 26.69 13.69 12.79
C GLU A 363 26.36 13.43 14.27
N HIS A 364 25.25 14.00 14.75
CA HIS A 364 24.79 13.82 16.12
C HIS A 364 24.16 12.44 16.33
N LEU A 365 23.39 11.95 15.35
CA LEU A 365 22.81 10.62 15.40
C LEU A 365 23.86 9.51 15.30
N GLN A 366 24.91 9.71 14.49
CA GLN A 366 26.07 8.83 14.44
C GLN A 366 26.82 8.79 15.78
N HIS A 367 27.01 9.94 16.45
CA HIS A 367 27.61 9.97 17.78
C HIS A 367 26.75 9.23 18.84
N LEU A 368 25.42 9.36 18.79
CA LEU A 368 24.51 8.59 19.64
C LEU A 368 24.56 7.08 19.36
N LYS A 369 24.73 6.69 18.09
CA LYS A 369 24.93 5.28 17.67
C LYS A 369 26.22 4.73 18.27
N GLU A 370 27.33 5.47 18.20
CA GLU A 370 28.62 5.09 18.81
C GLU A 370 28.53 4.94 20.34
N GLN A 371 27.85 5.87 21.04
CA GLN A 371 27.59 5.72 22.48
C GLN A 371 26.76 4.47 22.80
N MET A 372 25.78 4.12 21.95
CA MET A 372 24.96 2.92 22.09
C MET A 372 25.78 1.65 21.81
N ASP A 373 26.66 1.66 20.81
CA ASP A 373 27.55 0.54 20.46
C ASP A 373 28.56 0.24 21.58
N GLU A 374 29.15 1.26 22.21
CA GLU A 374 29.99 1.09 23.39
C GLU A 374 29.19 0.55 24.59
N THR A 375 27.97 1.05 24.81
CA THR A 375 27.08 0.59 25.88
C THR A 375 26.67 -0.88 25.68
N ALA A 376 26.40 -1.28 24.43
CA ALA A 376 25.98 -2.63 24.07
C ALA A 376 27.05 -3.71 24.35
N LYS A 377 28.34 -3.34 24.42
CA LYS A 377 29.42 -4.26 24.83
C LYS A 377 29.27 -4.76 26.28
N GLY A 378 28.61 -3.98 27.13
CA GLY A 378 28.31 -4.33 28.52
C GLY A 378 27.00 -5.11 28.71
N TRP A 379 26.19 -5.29 27.66
CA TRP A 379 24.91 -5.99 27.75
C TRP A 379 25.08 -7.52 27.64
N PRO A 380 24.18 -8.30 28.27
CA PRO A 380 24.20 -9.74 28.11
C PRO A 380 23.93 -10.10 26.64
N LYS A 381 24.80 -10.93 26.04
CA LYS A 381 24.61 -11.39 24.65
C LYS A 381 23.32 -12.19 24.45
N LYS A 382 22.79 -12.75 25.53
CA LYS A 382 21.53 -13.48 25.58
C LYS A 382 20.81 -13.28 26.92
N LEU A 383 19.48 -13.26 26.91
CA LEU A 383 18.66 -13.18 28.12
C LEU A 383 17.33 -13.96 28.00
N LYS A 384 16.69 -14.24 29.13
CA LYS A 384 15.27 -14.63 29.20
C LYS A 384 14.44 -13.46 29.69
N HIS A 385 13.17 -13.39 29.29
CA HIS A 385 12.28 -12.29 29.66
C HIS A 385 10.90 -12.79 30.07
N GLY A 386 10.31 -12.23 31.12
CA GLY A 386 9.05 -12.70 31.70
C GLY A 386 7.85 -12.68 30.73
N LEU A 387 7.86 -11.77 29.75
CA LEU A 387 6.82 -11.69 28.70
C LEU A 387 6.93 -12.78 27.62
N HIS A 388 8.03 -13.53 27.58
CA HIS A 388 8.26 -14.62 26.62
C HIS A 388 9.29 -15.60 27.21
N ALA A 389 8.86 -16.39 28.20
CA ALA A 389 9.77 -17.20 29.03
C ALA A 389 10.26 -18.50 28.37
N GLU A 390 9.59 -18.97 27.31
CA GLU A 390 9.86 -20.26 26.66
C GLU A 390 11.20 -20.25 25.89
N HIS A 391 11.55 -19.12 25.29
CA HIS A 391 12.76 -18.96 24.49
C HIS A 391 13.70 -17.90 25.04
N GLU A 392 14.97 -18.07 24.71
CA GLU A 392 16.02 -17.09 24.98
C GLU A 392 16.08 -16.06 23.84
N PHE A 393 16.36 -14.81 24.20
CA PHE A 393 16.58 -13.71 23.28
C PHE A 393 18.07 -13.55 23.02
N SER A 394 18.46 -13.38 21.76
CA SER A 394 19.81 -12.92 21.38
C SER A 394 19.85 -11.38 21.31
N LEU A 395 21.00 -10.80 21.64
CA LEU A 395 21.27 -9.38 21.39
C LEU A 395 21.63 -9.17 19.91
N THR A 396 20.86 -8.32 19.22
CA THR A 396 20.94 -8.08 17.78
C THR A 396 21.05 -6.59 17.50
N CYS A 397 21.83 -6.19 16.50
CA CYS A 397 21.78 -4.84 15.92
C CYS A 397 21.27 -4.93 14.48
N HIS A 398 20.35 -4.05 14.10
CA HIS A 398 19.85 -3.98 12.73
C HIS A 398 19.54 -2.53 12.32
N GLU A 399 19.80 -2.19 11.07
CA GLU A 399 19.64 -0.82 10.58
C GLU A 399 18.19 -0.46 10.26
N SER A 400 17.37 -1.44 9.84
CA SER A 400 15.93 -1.22 9.64
C SER A 400 15.15 -1.25 10.94
N VAL A 401 14.07 -0.45 10.98
CA VAL A 401 13.12 -0.32 12.08
C VAL A 401 12.60 -1.68 12.57
N TYR A 402 12.66 -1.93 13.88
CA TYR A 402 12.06 -3.06 14.57
C TYR A 402 10.88 -2.63 15.45
N GLY A 403 10.03 -3.59 15.84
CA GLY A 403 8.97 -3.40 16.84
C GLY A 403 9.34 -4.00 18.20
N CYS A 404 8.91 -3.37 19.30
CA CYS A 404 9.04 -3.91 20.64
C CYS A 404 7.69 -4.44 21.16
N ASN A 405 7.59 -5.75 21.41
CA ASN A 405 6.38 -6.39 21.91
C ASN A 405 5.99 -5.99 23.35
N ALA A 406 6.91 -5.45 24.17
CA ALA A 406 6.63 -5.05 25.55
C ALA A 406 5.98 -3.67 25.71
N CYS A 407 6.25 -2.74 24.79
CA CYS A 407 5.69 -1.38 24.83
C CYS A 407 4.94 -0.98 23.55
N LEU A 408 4.87 -1.89 22.57
CA LEU A 408 4.23 -1.75 21.26
C LEU A 408 4.79 -0.60 20.39
N GLU A 409 5.94 -0.05 20.76
CA GLU A 409 6.63 1.02 20.03
C GLU A 409 7.79 0.51 19.18
N THR A 410 8.13 1.28 18.14
CA THR A 410 9.23 0.98 17.19
C THR A 410 10.59 1.43 17.73
N GLY A 411 11.68 0.93 17.13
CA GLY A 411 13.05 1.35 17.41
C GLY A 411 14.00 1.03 16.26
N ILE A 412 15.25 1.46 16.37
CA ILE A 412 16.34 1.22 15.41
C ILE A 412 17.62 0.84 16.15
N GLY A 413 18.58 0.20 15.47
CA GLY A 413 19.86 -0.20 16.06
C GLY A 413 19.73 -1.46 16.92
N TRP A 414 20.22 -1.40 18.16
CA TRP A 414 20.25 -2.55 19.06
C TRP A 414 18.89 -2.91 19.65
N TYR A 415 18.63 -4.21 19.76
CA TYR A 415 17.45 -4.83 20.37
C TYR A 415 17.73 -6.27 20.80
N PHE A 416 16.82 -6.83 21.59
CA PHE A 416 16.80 -8.25 21.92
C PHE A 416 15.74 -8.95 21.07
N GLN A 417 16.10 -10.07 20.45
CA GLN A 417 15.20 -10.84 19.57
C GLN A 417 15.18 -12.33 19.94
N CYS A 418 13.99 -12.89 20.07
CA CYS A 418 13.80 -14.34 20.00
C CYS A 418 13.88 -14.78 18.54
N GLU A 419 14.91 -15.53 18.17
CA GLU A 419 15.12 -16.03 16.79
C GLU A 419 14.03 -17.01 16.32
N GLN A 420 13.33 -17.68 17.25
CA GLN A 420 12.32 -18.69 16.94
C GLN A 420 10.92 -18.09 16.73
N CYS A 421 10.55 -17.07 17.52
CA CYS A 421 9.22 -16.45 17.49
C CYS A 421 9.21 -15.02 16.91
N TYR A 422 10.37 -14.50 16.49
CA TYR A 422 10.59 -13.11 16.04
C TYR A 422 10.16 -12.02 17.05
N PHE A 423 9.94 -12.39 18.32
CA PHE A 423 9.55 -11.50 19.40
C PHE A 423 10.69 -10.51 19.70
N GLY A 424 10.44 -9.22 19.61
CA GLY A 424 11.43 -8.15 19.71
C GLY A 424 11.25 -7.28 20.97
N LEU A 425 12.36 -6.82 21.56
CA LEU A 425 12.38 -5.95 22.73
C LEU A 425 13.44 -4.84 22.59
N HIS A 426 13.07 -3.58 22.83
CA HIS A 426 14.07 -2.52 23.05
C HIS A 426 15.00 -2.92 24.21
N PRO A 427 16.29 -2.54 24.22
CA PRO A 427 17.19 -2.85 25.33
C PRO A 427 16.64 -2.41 26.70
N LYS A 428 16.09 -1.19 26.78
CA LYS A 428 15.44 -0.66 28.00
C LYS A 428 14.11 -1.32 28.40
N CYS A 429 13.57 -2.21 27.56
CA CYS A 429 12.40 -3.02 27.88
C CYS A 429 12.83 -4.41 28.34
N ALA A 430 13.86 -5.00 27.73
CA ALA A 430 14.40 -6.30 28.12
C ALA A 430 15.25 -6.24 29.41
N LEU A 431 15.96 -5.13 29.64
CA LEU A 431 16.87 -4.93 30.77
C LEU A 431 16.21 -4.18 31.95
N LYS A 432 14.89 -3.95 31.91
CA LYS A 432 14.20 -3.14 32.93
C LYS A 432 13.99 -3.95 34.21
N LYS A 433 14.94 -3.80 35.14
CA LYS A 433 14.99 -4.42 36.48
C LYS A 433 14.87 -5.95 36.52
N HIS A 434 16.04 -6.59 36.47
CA HIS A 434 16.31 -7.79 37.28
C HIS A 434 16.80 -7.39 38.71
N GLU A 435 16.66 -6.11 39.08
CA GLU A 435 17.25 -5.44 40.25
C GLU A 435 16.32 -5.45 41.49
N GLU A 436 15.66 -6.58 41.75
CA GLU A 436 14.83 -6.84 42.95
C GLU A 436 15.06 -8.27 43.50
N ALA A 437 16.21 -8.89 43.16
CA ALA A 437 16.52 -10.29 43.47
C ALA A 437 17.88 -10.50 44.17
N THR A 438 18.51 -9.44 44.68
CA THR A 438 19.80 -9.51 45.41
C THR A 438 19.84 -8.54 46.60
N ASP A 439 18.86 -8.65 47.49
CA ASP A 439 18.91 -8.15 48.88
C ASP A 439 17.86 -8.90 49.73
N ASN A 440 18.26 -10.05 50.29
CA ASN A 440 17.60 -10.83 51.35
C ASN A 440 18.54 -11.94 51.84
#